data_AF-A0A0Q5ZSP3-F1
#
_entry.id   AF-A0A0Q5ZSP3-F1
#
_cell.length_a   1.000
_cell.length_b   1.000
_cell.length_c   1.000
_cell.angle_alpha   90.00
_cell.angle_beta   90.00
_cell.angle_gamma   90.00
#
_symmetry.space_group_name_H-M   'P 1'
#
loop_
_entity.id
_entity.type
_entity.pdbx_description
1 polymer ?
#
loop_
_entity_poly.entity_id
_entity_poly.type
_entity_poly.pdbx_seq_one_letter_code
_entity_poly.pdbx_strand_id
1 'polypeptide(L)'
;MINKIIEVDNLMQDIATKYKVKTGNDKKIEHFWEKETIGIMKDAEFIKDDAYFYFLSEYGGCNIYGNSFDVGIFGFDDWLNPSLLTSPLLNKSDVYLLADLMCHNKDESTFYGYHATQKDENSVWLSNELESGYKPVYKNFIDFLRYILAIEVEE
;
A
#
# COMPACT_ATOMS: atom_id res chain seq x y z
N MET A 1 17.34 -6.62 5.39
CA MET A 1 16.41 -7.32 4.49
C MET A 1 15.55 -8.31 5.27
N ILE A 2 16.11 -9.38 5.85
CA ILE A 2 15.37 -10.38 6.67
C ILE A 2 14.53 -9.74 7.81
N ASN A 3 15.09 -8.78 8.56
CA ASN A 3 14.35 -8.14 9.66
C ASN A 3 13.11 -7.35 9.18
N LYS A 4 13.16 -6.74 7.98
CA LYS A 4 12.03 -5.98 7.42
C LYS A 4 10.90 -6.89 6.96
N ILE A 5 11.25 -8.05 6.40
CA ILE A 5 10.31 -9.09 5.97
C ILE A 5 9.51 -9.59 7.18
N ILE A 6 10.22 -10.02 8.23
CA ILE A 6 9.60 -10.46 9.49
C ILE A 6 8.71 -9.37 10.08
N GLU A 7 9.14 -8.11 10.00
CA GLU A 7 8.38 -6.98 10.51
C GLU A 7 7.09 -6.71 9.71
N VAL A 8 7.11 -6.82 8.37
CA VAL A 8 5.89 -6.75 7.55
C VAL A 8 4.93 -7.86 7.93
N ASP A 9 5.40 -9.10 8.06
CA ASP A 9 4.54 -10.24 8.44
C ASP A 9 3.90 -10.05 9.81
N ASN A 10 4.69 -9.64 10.81
CA ASN A 10 4.16 -9.39 12.15
C ASN A 10 3.10 -8.28 12.12
N LEU A 11 3.36 -7.16 11.44
CA LEU A 11 2.40 -6.06 11.32
C LEU A 11 1.13 -6.49 10.59
N MET A 12 1.24 -7.26 9.51
CA MET A 12 0.08 -7.78 8.79
C MET A 12 -0.75 -8.74 9.64
N GLN A 13 -0.11 -9.58 10.46
CA GLN A 13 -0.80 -10.44 11.43
C GLN A 13 -1.50 -9.63 12.52
N ASP A 14 -0.86 -8.59 13.05
CA ASP A 14 -1.45 -7.70 14.06
C ASP A 14 -2.65 -6.93 13.48
N ILE A 15 -2.52 -6.41 12.26
CA ILE A 15 -3.61 -5.76 11.51
C ILE A 15 -4.77 -6.74 11.29
N ALA A 16 -4.49 -7.98 10.86
CA ALA A 16 -5.51 -9.01 10.64
C ALA A 16 -6.16 -9.52 11.94
N THR A 17 -5.47 -9.35 13.07
CA THR A 17 -6.04 -9.65 14.39
C THR A 17 -6.96 -8.53 14.86
N LYS A 18 -6.64 -7.28 14.54
CA LYS A 18 -7.41 -6.09 14.95
C LYS A 18 -8.59 -5.76 14.02
N TYR A 19 -8.42 -5.97 12.71
CA TYR A 19 -9.36 -5.56 11.67
C TYR A 19 -9.72 -6.73 10.76
N LYS A 20 -10.83 -6.59 10.03
CA LYS A 20 -11.14 -7.52 8.95
C LYS A 20 -10.26 -7.22 7.75
N VAL A 21 -9.44 -8.18 7.33
CA VAL A 21 -8.56 -8.05 6.16
C VAL A 21 -9.01 -9.01 5.07
N LYS A 22 -9.02 -8.54 3.82
CA LYS A 22 -9.14 -9.37 2.61
C LYS A 22 -7.92 -9.13 1.75
N THR A 23 -7.16 -10.18 1.46
CA THR A 23 -5.95 -10.05 0.64
C THR A 23 -6.20 -10.58 -0.77
N GLY A 24 -5.37 -10.16 -1.72
CA GLY A 24 -5.38 -10.73 -3.07
C GLY A 24 -4.98 -12.22 -3.11
N ASN A 25 -4.49 -12.77 -1.99
CA ASN A 25 -3.99 -14.14 -1.89
C ASN A 25 -4.81 -15.02 -0.92
N ASP A 26 -6.12 -14.79 -0.80
CA ASP A 26 -7.02 -15.55 0.09
C ASP A 26 -7.00 -17.08 -0.14
N LYS A 27 -6.46 -17.55 -1.29
CA LYS A 27 -6.29 -18.97 -1.61
C LYS A 27 -4.91 -19.55 -1.31
N LYS A 28 -3.95 -18.77 -0.77
CA LYS A 28 -2.56 -19.18 -0.46
C LYS A 28 -1.98 -20.10 -1.54
N ILE A 29 -2.05 -19.67 -2.80
CA ILE A 29 -1.28 -20.33 -3.85
C ILE A 29 0.13 -19.75 -3.73
N GLU A 30 1.13 -20.59 -3.44
CA GLU A 30 2.50 -20.15 -3.16
C GLU A 30 3.00 -19.16 -4.25
N HIS A 31 3.32 -17.94 -3.80
CA HIS A 31 4.18 -16.96 -4.49
C HIS A 31 3.70 -16.53 -5.90
N PHE A 32 2.39 -16.36 -6.10
CA PHE A 32 1.86 -16.00 -7.42
C PHE A 32 2.36 -14.64 -7.93
N TRP A 33 2.75 -13.73 -7.05
CA TRP A 33 3.00 -12.32 -7.40
C TRP A 33 4.48 -11.93 -7.51
N GLU A 34 5.42 -12.86 -7.36
CA GLU A 34 6.86 -12.54 -7.42
C GLU A 34 7.24 -11.92 -8.77
N LYS A 35 6.70 -12.47 -9.87
CA LYS A 35 7.00 -12.00 -11.23
C LYS A 35 6.41 -10.63 -11.49
N GLU A 36 5.18 -10.39 -11.05
CA GLU A 36 4.46 -9.14 -11.16
C GLU A 36 5.15 -8.06 -10.31
N THR A 37 5.58 -8.41 -9.11
CA THR A 37 6.37 -7.55 -8.22
C THR A 37 7.68 -7.15 -8.90
N ILE A 38 8.41 -8.09 -9.50
CA ILE A 38 9.62 -7.79 -10.28
C ILE A 38 9.31 -6.87 -11.47
N GLY A 39 8.13 -6.99 -12.08
CA GLY A 39 7.64 -6.07 -13.12
C GLY A 39 7.53 -4.65 -12.59
N ILE A 40 6.81 -4.46 -11.48
CA ILE A 40 6.68 -3.14 -10.84
C ILE A 40 8.05 -2.59 -10.40
N MET A 41 8.95 -3.42 -9.86
CA MET A 41 10.29 -2.98 -9.49
C MET A 41 11.08 -2.40 -10.67
N LYS A 42 10.85 -2.91 -11.89
CA LYS A 42 11.47 -2.41 -13.12
C LYS A 42 10.79 -1.17 -13.67
N ASP A 43 9.47 -1.09 -13.59
CA ASP A 43 8.71 0.04 -14.14
C ASP A 43 8.76 1.25 -13.20
N ALA A 44 8.79 1.02 -11.89
CA ALA A 44 8.85 2.02 -10.83
C ALA A 44 10.21 2.00 -10.11
N GLU A 45 11.32 2.08 -10.86
CA GLU A 45 12.69 1.97 -10.31
C GLU A 45 13.00 3.00 -9.22
N PHE A 46 12.24 4.09 -9.11
CA PHE A 46 12.40 5.11 -8.08
C PHE A 46 11.92 4.63 -6.69
N ILE A 47 11.09 3.57 -6.61
CA ILE A 47 10.68 2.97 -5.35
C ILE A 47 11.80 2.04 -4.88
N LYS A 48 12.44 2.38 -3.74
CA LYS A 48 13.51 1.58 -3.13
C LYS A 48 13.07 0.87 -1.84
N ASP A 49 11.76 0.74 -1.64
CA ASP A 49 11.21 0.16 -0.42
C ASP A 49 11.03 -1.37 -0.52
N ASP A 50 12.08 -2.11 -0.13
CA ASP A 50 12.06 -3.58 -0.07
C ASP A 50 10.88 -4.14 0.73
N ALA A 51 10.40 -3.42 1.76
CA ALA A 51 9.28 -3.89 2.58
C ALA A 51 7.97 -3.86 1.80
N TYR A 52 7.78 -2.84 0.96
CA TYR A 52 6.63 -2.76 0.07
C TYR A 52 6.66 -3.85 -1.00
N PHE A 53 7.82 -4.09 -1.62
CA PHE A 53 7.93 -5.15 -2.63
C PHE A 53 7.73 -6.54 -2.03
N TYR A 54 8.25 -6.78 -0.83
CA TYR A 54 7.94 -8.02 -0.11
C TYR A 54 6.43 -8.16 0.18
N PHE A 55 5.78 -7.08 0.62
CA PHE A 55 4.34 -7.10 0.82
C PHE A 55 3.58 -7.45 -0.47
N LEU A 56 3.93 -6.84 -1.60
CA LEU A 56 3.33 -7.16 -2.89
C LEU A 56 3.54 -8.62 -3.29
N SER A 57 4.75 -9.18 -3.11
CA SER A 57 5.04 -10.56 -3.51
C SER A 57 4.26 -11.59 -2.70
N GLU A 58 4.04 -11.33 -1.41
CA GLU A 58 3.37 -12.28 -0.51
C GLU A 58 1.85 -12.10 -0.44
N TYR A 59 1.40 -10.84 -0.32
CA TYR A 59 0.01 -10.51 -0.05
C TYR A 59 -0.75 -10.07 -1.30
N GLY A 60 -0.03 -9.68 -2.36
CA GLY A 60 -0.59 -9.17 -3.61
C GLY A 60 -1.13 -7.75 -3.48
N GLY A 61 -1.76 -7.42 -2.37
CA GLY A 61 -2.53 -6.21 -2.09
C GLY A 61 -3.59 -6.57 -1.04
N CYS A 62 -4.25 -5.59 -0.43
CA CYS A 62 -5.32 -5.92 0.51
C CYS A 62 -6.30 -4.79 0.76
N ASN A 63 -7.51 -5.16 1.17
CA ASN A 63 -8.48 -4.26 1.76
C ASN A 63 -8.60 -4.55 3.26
N ILE A 64 -8.51 -3.50 4.07
CA ILE A 64 -8.57 -3.54 5.53
C ILE A 64 -9.80 -2.76 5.94
N TYR A 65 -10.75 -3.41 6.61
CA TYR A 65 -12.03 -2.83 7.00
C TYR A 65 -12.02 -2.60 8.52
N GLY A 66 -11.95 -1.33 8.90
CA GLY A 66 -12.18 -0.85 10.25
C GLY A 66 -13.65 -0.55 10.52
N ASN A 67 -13.98 -0.15 11.76
CA ASN A 67 -15.36 0.17 12.12
C ASN A 67 -15.85 1.50 11.51
N SER A 68 -14.94 2.45 11.26
CA SER A 68 -15.23 3.80 10.78
C SER A 68 -14.33 4.23 9.63
N PHE A 69 -13.55 3.30 9.09
CA PHE A 69 -12.64 3.55 8.00
C PHE A 69 -12.39 2.28 7.19
N ASP A 70 -12.03 2.46 5.92
CA ASP A 70 -11.51 1.40 5.07
C ASP A 70 -10.16 1.82 4.49
N VAL A 71 -9.20 0.90 4.41
CA VAL A 71 -7.92 1.10 3.72
C VAL A 71 -7.79 0.11 2.58
N GLY A 72 -7.58 0.60 1.37
CA GLY A 72 -7.16 -0.20 0.23
C GLY A 72 -5.67 -0.03 0.00
N ILE A 73 -4.86 -1.08 0.21
CA ILE A 73 -3.48 -1.12 -0.26
C ILE A 73 -3.47 -1.73 -1.65
N PHE A 74 -3.16 -0.91 -2.65
CA PHE A 74 -3.19 -1.29 -4.06
C PHE A 74 -2.10 -2.30 -4.40
N GLY A 75 -2.44 -3.18 -5.33
CA GLY A 75 -1.59 -4.26 -5.78
C GLY A 75 -2.28 -5.12 -6.83
N PHE A 76 -2.13 -6.43 -6.74
CA PHE A 76 -2.68 -7.40 -7.68
C PHE A 76 -4.00 -7.96 -7.12
N ASP A 77 -5.13 -7.46 -7.63
CA ASP A 77 -6.46 -7.97 -7.30
C ASP A 77 -6.89 -9.02 -8.34
N ASP A 78 -7.22 -10.22 -7.87
CA ASP A 78 -7.53 -11.42 -8.67
C ASP A 78 -8.78 -11.26 -9.57
N TRP A 79 -9.58 -10.20 -9.41
CA TRP A 79 -10.92 -10.13 -10.02
C TRP A 79 -11.15 -9.03 -11.05
N LEU A 80 -10.34 -7.98 -11.16
CA LEU A 80 -10.61 -6.91 -12.11
C LEU A 80 -9.35 -6.11 -12.40
N ASN A 81 -8.68 -6.46 -13.50
CA ASN A 81 -7.50 -5.80 -14.05
C ASN A 81 -6.27 -5.81 -13.11
N PRO A 82 -5.07 -6.08 -13.63
CA PRO A 82 -3.85 -5.64 -12.98
C PRO A 82 -3.85 -4.10 -13.06
N SER A 83 -4.56 -3.40 -12.17
CA SER A 83 -4.82 -1.95 -12.31
C SER A 83 -3.69 -1.07 -11.78
N LEU A 84 -2.49 -1.65 -11.63
CA LEU A 84 -1.22 -0.94 -11.73
C LEU A 84 -0.60 -0.99 -13.15
N LEU A 85 -1.17 -1.78 -14.06
CA LEU A 85 -0.75 -1.94 -15.47
C LEU A 85 -1.74 -1.34 -16.49
N THR A 86 -2.93 -0.85 -16.09
CA THR A 86 -3.97 -0.36 -17.04
C THR A 86 -4.29 1.15 -16.96
N SER A 87 -3.69 1.88 -16.03
CA SER A 87 -3.71 3.35 -15.91
C SER A 87 -2.26 3.81 -15.87
N PRO A 88 -1.88 5.05 -16.26
CA PRO A 88 -0.47 5.47 -16.16
C PRO A 88 0.07 5.13 -14.76
N LEU A 89 1.27 4.53 -14.74
CA LEU A 89 1.98 4.10 -13.52
C LEU A 89 2.04 5.20 -12.46
N LEU A 90 2.06 6.45 -12.93
CA LEU A 90 2.03 7.66 -12.13
C LEU A 90 0.76 8.45 -12.43
N ASN A 91 0.22 9.09 -11.40
CA ASN A 91 -0.79 10.13 -11.56
C ASN A 91 -0.17 11.42 -12.14
N LYS A 92 -0.97 12.47 -12.33
CA LYS A 92 -0.51 13.77 -12.88
C LYS A 92 0.45 14.53 -11.94
N SER A 93 0.59 14.08 -10.70
CA SER A 93 1.56 14.58 -9.72
C SER A 93 2.84 13.75 -9.66
N ASP A 94 3.09 12.89 -10.66
CA ASP A 94 4.25 11.98 -10.67
C ASP A 94 4.29 11.05 -9.45
N VAL A 95 3.14 10.65 -8.92
CA VAL A 95 3.02 9.74 -7.77
C VAL A 95 2.50 8.38 -8.23
N TYR A 96 3.23 7.34 -7.81
CA TYR A 96 2.75 5.96 -7.83
C TYR A 96 1.82 5.76 -6.64
N LEU A 97 0.57 5.44 -6.92
CA LEU A 97 -0.45 5.30 -5.90
C LEU A 97 -0.26 3.97 -5.14
N LEU A 98 0.00 4.08 -3.84
CA LEU A 98 0.22 2.96 -2.93
C LEU A 98 -1.08 2.48 -2.30
N ALA A 99 -1.89 3.41 -1.80
CA ALA A 99 -3.08 3.09 -1.03
C ALA A 99 -4.07 4.25 -1.01
N ASP A 100 -5.31 3.96 -0.62
CA ASP A 100 -6.30 4.93 -0.19
C ASP A 100 -6.86 4.58 1.20
N LEU A 101 -7.27 5.61 1.93
CA LEU A 101 -7.95 5.52 3.22
C LEU A 101 -9.25 6.33 3.11
N MET A 102 -10.37 5.68 3.31
CA MET A 102 -11.68 6.33 3.40
C MET A 102 -12.14 6.36 4.84
N CYS A 103 -12.45 7.54 5.38
CA CYS A 103 -13.06 7.69 6.69
C CYS A 103 -14.58 7.85 6.53
N HIS A 104 -15.38 6.90 7.05
CA HIS A 104 -16.83 6.83 6.82
C HIS A 104 -17.59 8.06 7.34
N ASN A 105 -17.06 8.74 8.36
CA ASN A 105 -17.70 9.91 8.97
C ASN A 105 -17.44 11.23 8.23
N LYS A 106 -16.40 11.30 7.39
CA LYS A 106 -16.01 12.53 6.68
C LYS A 106 -16.38 12.49 5.20
N ASP A 107 -16.69 11.31 4.65
CA ASP A 107 -16.84 11.10 3.20
C ASP A 107 -15.63 11.65 2.41
N GLU A 108 -14.46 11.57 3.05
CA GLU A 108 -13.18 12.05 2.52
C GLU A 108 -12.23 10.86 2.35
N SER A 109 -11.49 10.88 1.23
CA SER A 109 -10.43 9.92 0.93
C SER A 109 -9.06 10.58 1.07
N THR A 110 -8.14 9.90 1.73
CA THR A 110 -6.72 10.22 1.75
C THR A 110 -5.98 9.21 0.90
N PHE A 111 -5.18 9.70 -0.04
CA PHE A 111 -4.36 8.92 -0.97
C PHE A 111 -2.93 8.89 -0.50
N TYR A 112 -2.29 7.73 -0.57
CA TYR A 112 -0.90 7.51 -0.24
C TYR A 112 -0.12 7.02 -1.45
N GLY A 113 1.15 7.40 -1.57
CA GLY A 113 1.96 6.97 -2.71
C GLY A 113 3.44 7.31 -2.62
N TYR A 114 4.20 6.85 -3.61
CA TYR A 114 5.63 7.17 -3.78
C TYR A 114 5.79 8.19 -4.91
N HIS A 115 6.52 9.28 -4.64
CA HIS A 115 6.75 10.31 -5.66
C HIS A 115 7.97 9.97 -6.53
N ALA A 116 7.81 9.99 -7.86
CA ALA A 116 8.83 9.58 -8.82
C ALA A 116 10.11 10.43 -8.85
N THR A 117 10.08 11.64 -8.28
CA THR A 117 11.25 12.52 -8.23
C THR A 117 12.20 12.17 -7.09
N GLN A 118 11.81 11.32 -6.14
CA GLN A 118 12.61 10.96 -4.96
C GLN A 118 13.27 9.59 -5.12
N LYS A 119 14.36 9.53 -5.90
CA LYS A 119 15.04 8.27 -6.25
C LYS A 119 15.82 7.59 -5.11
N ASP A 120 16.05 8.30 -4.01
CA ASP A 120 16.88 7.85 -2.88
C ASP A 120 16.12 7.81 -1.53
N GLU A 121 14.80 8.00 -1.54
CA GLU A 121 13.97 8.02 -0.33
C GLU A 121 12.84 7.00 -0.42
N ASN A 122 12.56 6.32 0.69
CA ASN A 122 11.42 5.39 0.80
C ASN A 122 10.16 6.08 1.33
N SER A 123 10.11 7.40 1.33
CA SER A 123 9.03 8.13 1.97
C SER A 123 7.68 7.83 1.29
N VAL A 124 6.66 7.56 2.09
CA VAL A 124 5.26 7.54 1.64
C VAL A 124 4.69 8.95 1.77
N TRP A 125 4.08 9.42 0.70
CA TRP A 125 3.47 10.74 0.58
C TRP A 125 1.96 10.62 0.71
N LEU A 126 1.30 11.62 1.29
CA LEU A 126 -0.16 11.68 1.38
C LEU A 126 -0.73 12.89 0.68
N SER A 127 -1.97 12.78 0.21
CA SER A 127 -2.83 13.89 -0.21
C SER A 127 -4.30 13.57 0.02
N ASN A 128 -5.14 14.59 0.17
CA ASN A 128 -6.60 14.44 0.09
C ASN A 128 -7.14 14.69 -1.33
N GLU A 129 -6.25 14.98 -2.29
CA GLU A 129 -6.54 15.15 -3.70
C GLU A 129 -5.74 14.13 -4.50
N LEU A 130 -6.40 13.31 -5.33
CA LEU A 130 -5.74 12.24 -6.09
C LEU A 130 -4.64 12.73 -7.03
N GLU A 131 -4.70 13.98 -7.49
CA GLU A 131 -3.87 14.49 -8.58
C GLU A 131 -2.98 15.68 -8.18
N SER A 132 -2.92 16.03 -6.89
CA SER A 132 -2.24 17.23 -6.39
C SER A 132 -1.98 17.16 -4.89
N GLY A 133 -1.16 18.07 -4.36
CA GLY A 133 -1.07 18.32 -2.91
C GLY A 133 -0.27 17.31 -2.08
N TYR A 134 0.40 16.36 -2.72
CA TYR A 134 1.17 15.31 -2.04
C TYR A 134 2.29 15.88 -1.18
N LYS A 135 2.44 15.35 0.05
CA LYS A 135 3.51 15.67 0.99
C LYS A 135 4.04 14.41 1.68
N PRO A 136 5.35 14.30 1.96
CA PRO A 136 5.90 13.15 2.67
C PRO A 136 5.33 13.08 4.09
N VAL A 137 4.91 11.89 4.51
CA VAL A 137 4.32 11.66 5.86
C VAL A 137 4.98 10.50 6.61
N TYR A 138 5.30 9.39 5.94
CA TYR A 138 5.91 8.22 6.57
C TYR A 138 7.26 7.97 5.94
N LYS A 139 8.24 7.49 6.72
CA LYS A 139 9.59 7.26 6.25
C LYS A 139 9.70 6.10 5.25
N ASN A 140 8.78 5.13 5.37
CA ASN A 140 8.75 3.89 4.60
C ASN A 140 7.38 3.20 4.79
N PHE A 141 7.20 2.10 4.07
CA PHE A 141 6.02 1.25 4.12
C PHE A 141 5.76 0.62 5.50
N ILE A 142 6.80 0.29 6.26
CA ILE A 142 6.64 -0.25 7.63
C ILE A 142 5.98 0.79 8.54
N ASP A 143 6.42 2.04 8.46
CA ASP A 143 5.81 3.14 9.22
C ASP A 143 4.37 3.39 8.79
N PHE A 144 4.05 3.19 7.51
CA PHE A 144 2.66 3.22 7.01
C PHE A 144 1.80 2.07 7.58
N LEU A 145 2.31 0.84 7.62
CA LEU A 145 1.61 -0.30 8.25
C LEU A 145 1.38 -0.06 9.75
N ARG A 146 2.37 0.48 10.45
CA ARG A 146 2.23 0.87 11.87
C ARG A 146 1.16 1.94 12.06
N TYR A 147 1.09 2.91 11.15
CA TYR A 147 0.01 3.89 11.15
C TYR A 147 -1.36 3.22 11.02
N ILE A 148 -1.55 2.32 10.05
CA ILE A 148 -2.82 1.58 9.89
C ILE A 148 -3.20 0.85 11.17
N LEU A 149 -2.25 0.14 11.79
CA LEU A 149 -2.47 -0.57 13.06
C LEU A 149 -2.87 0.39 14.19
N ALA A 150 -2.35 1.62 14.18
CA ALA A 150 -2.59 2.65 15.18
C ALA A 150 -3.83 3.51 14.90
N ILE A 151 -4.59 3.28 13.82
CA ILE A 151 -5.85 4.00 13.60
C ILE A 151 -6.82 3.62 14.73
N GLU A 152 -7.00 4.56 15.65
CA GLU A 152 -7.96 4.48 16.75
C GLU A 152 -9.20 5.29 16.39
N VAL A 153 -10.36 4.78 16.80
CA VAL A 153 -11.63 5.47 16.65
C VAL A 153 -11.75 6.43 17.83
N GLU A 154 -11.89 7.73 17.60
CA GLU A 154 -12.57 8.58 18.58
C GLU A 154 -14.06 8.17 18.55
N GLU A 155 -14.54 7.56 19.64
CA GLU A 155 -15.96 7.26 19.86
C GLU A 155 -16.83 8.53 19.90
#